data_AF-A0A8C5ZT98-F1
#
_entry.id   AF-A0A8C5ZT98-F1
#
_cell.length_a   1.000
_cell.length_b   1.000
_cell.length_c   1.000
_cell.angle_alpha   90.00
_cell.angle_beta   90.00
_cell.angle_gamma   90.00
#
_symmetry.space_group_name_H-M   'P 1'
#
loop_
_entity.id
_entity.type
_entity.pdbx_description
1 polymer ?
#
loop_
_entity_poly.entity_id
_entity_poly.type
_entity_poly.pdbx_seq_one_letter_code
_entity_poly.pdbx_strand_id
1 'polypeptide(L)' 'MKSGPQANIILNGEKLKAFPLKTGTRQGCPLSPLLFNIVLETLARAIRRKKLKEKKNSNWHYLLII' A
#
# COMPACT_ATOMS: atom_id res chain seq x y z
N MET A 1 29.83 -7.10 -9.39
CA MET A 1 28.49 -6.47 -9.26
C MET A 1 28.04 -6.61 -7.81
N LYS A 2 27.98 -5.53 -7.02
CA LYS A 2 27.52 -5.59 -5.62
C LYS A 2 25.99 -5.68 -5.59
N SER A 3 25.44 -6.71 -4.97
CA SER A 3 24.02 -6.79 -4.61
C SER A 3 23.74 -5.78 -3.50
N GLY A 4 23.08 -4.67 -3.84
CA GLY A 4 22.56 -3.74 -2.83
C GLY A 4 21.44 -4.38 -2.01
N PRO A 5 21.16 -3.90 -0.80
CA PRO A 5 20.03 -4.39 -0.02
C PRO A 5 18.72 -4.18 -0.78
N GLN A 6 17.79 -5.13 -0.66
CA GLN A 6 16.51 -5.11 -1.36
C GLN A 6 15.39 -5.30 -0.35
N ALA A 7 14.37 -4.44 -0.39
CA ALA A 7 13.21 -4.55 0.48
C ALA A 7 12.12 -5.37 -0.18
N ASN A 8 11.52 -6.26 0.60
CA ASN A 8 10.34 -7.04 0.24
C ASN A 8 9.24 -6.76 1.28
N ILE A 9 8.06 -6.34 0.83
CA ILE A 9 6.91 -6.13 1.71
C ILE A 9 6.01 -7.36 1.59
N ILE A 10 5.63 -7.96 2.71
CA ILE A 10 4.65 -9.04 2.76
C ILE A 10 3.34 -8.45 3.30
N LEU A 11 2.25 -8.59 2.54
CA LEU A 11 0.91 -8.16 2.93
C LEU A 11 -0.04 -9.35 2.86
N ASN A 12 -0.69 -9.69 3.98
CA ASN A 12 -1.65 -10.80 4.08
C ASN A 12 -1.10 -12.15 3.54
N GLY A 13 0.20 -12.40 3.70
CA GLY A 13 0.88 -13.61 3.22
C GLY A 13 1.38 -13.53 1.77
N GLU A 14 1.01 -12.49 1.02
CA GLU A 14 1.50 -12.28 -0.35
C GLU A 14 2.75 -11.39 -0.35
N LYS A 15 3.80 -11.84 -1.03
CA LYS A 15 5.07 -11.11 -1.17
C LYS A 15 5.01 -10.16 -2.37
N LEU A 16 5.16 -8.87 -2.12
CA LEU A 16 5.20 -7.84 -3.15
C LEU A 16 6.58 -7.79 -3.85
N LYS A 17 6.62 -7.18 -5.04
CA LYS A 17 7.82 -7.05 -5.86
C LYS A 17 8.93 -6.30 -5.10
N ALA A 18 10.10 -6.92 -5.10
CA ALA A 18 11.29 -6.47 -4.41
C ALA A 18 11.84 -5.17 -5.02
N PHE A 19 12.07 -4.12 -4.21
CA PHE A 19 12.64 -2.85 -4.69
C PHE A 19 14.03 -2.59 -4.08
N PRO A 20 14.97 -2.01 -4.86
CA PRO A 20 16.33 -1.76 -4.40
C PRO A 20 16.35 -0.67 -3.33
N LEU A 21 17.00 -0.92 -2.21
CA LEU A 21 17.23 0.07 -1.16
C LEU A 21 18.52 0.85 -1.47
N LYS A 22 18.40 2.17 -1.61
CA LYS A 22 19.58 3.04 -1.68
C LYS A 22 20.18 3.14 -0.28
N THR A 23 21.37 2.57 -0.09
CA THR A 23 22.15 2.71 1.15
C THR A 23 22.69 4.14 1.24
N GLY A 24 21.90 5.05 1.80
CA GLY A 24 22.26 6.45 1.85
C GLY A 24 21.25 7.29 2.61
N THR A 25 21.09 7.00 3.91
CA THR A 25 20.64 7.97 4.92
C THR A 25 20.84 7.36 6.30
N ARG A 26 21.71 7.98 7.10
CA ARG A 26 21.87 7.74 8.54
C ARG A 26 20.47 7.83 9.16
N GLN A 27 20.10 6.95 10.09
CA GLN A 27 18.80 7.03 10.79
C GLN A 27 18.72 8.37 11.53
N GLY A 28 18.13 9.35 10.85
CA GLY A 28 17.83 10.67 11.35
C GLY A 28 16.34 10.74 11.60
N CYS A 29 16.01 10.82 12.89
CA CYS A 29 14.73 11.25 13.45
C CYS A 29 13.66 10.16 13.74
N PRO A 30 13.21 10.04 15.00
CA PRO A 30 12.07 9.21 15.41
C PRO A 30 10.71 9.74 14.93
N LEU A 31 10.66 10.76 14.07
CA LEU A 31 9.45 11.23 13.38
C LEU A 31 9.09 10.38 12.15
N SER A 32 10.06 9.62 11.60
CA SER A 32 9.86 8.73 10.44
C SER A 32 8.80 7.64 10.66
N PRO A 33 8.72 6.95 11.82
CA PRO A 33 7.68 5.95 12.09
C PRO A 33 6.26 6.52 12.11
N LEU A 34 6.07 7.71 12.69
CA LEU A 34 4.75 8.33 12.79
C LEU A 34 4.24 8.77 11.42
N LEU A 35 5.09 9.42 10.62
CA LEU A 35 4.77 9.79 9.25
C LEU A 35 4.49 8.56 8.38
N PHE A 36 5.26 7.48 8.55
CA PHE A 36 5.03 6.23 7.85
C PHE A 36 3.68 5.60 8.20
N ASN A 37 3.29 5.58 9.47
CA ASN A 37 1.99 5.09 9.91
C ASN A 37 0.82 5.89 9.32
N ILE A 38 0.94 7.23 9.23
CA ILE A 38 -0.08 8.08 8.61
C ILE A 38 -0.23 7.76 7.12
N VAL A 39 0.89 7.58 6.40
CA VAL A 39 0.87 7.19 4.98
C VAL A 39 0.24 5.81 4.80
N LEU A 40 0.52 4.83 5.67
CA LEU A 40 -0.12 3.52 5.61
C LEU A 40 -1.62 3.58 5.92
N GLU A 41 -2.03 4.37 6.91
CA GLU A 41 -3.44 4.54 7.26
C GLU A 41 -4.24 5.18 6.12
N THR A 42 -3.68 6.22 5.49
CA THR A 42 -4.30 6.86 4.33
C THR A 42 -4.41 5.92 3.14
N LEU A 43 -3.38 5.09 2.88
CA LEU A 43 -3.41 4.06 1.84
C LEU A 43 -4.50 3.01 2.12
N ALA A 44 -4.59 2.52 3.37
CA ALA A 44 -5.62 1.57 3.78
C ALA A 44 -7.04 2.14 3.59
N ARG A 45 -7.24 3.41 3.94
CA ARG A 45 -8.50 4.13 3.71
C ARG A 45 -8.84 4.23 2.22
N ALA A 46 -7.86 4.54 1.36
CA ALA A 46 -8.05 4.61 -0.09
C ALA A 46 -8.46 3.26 -0.68
N ILE A 47 -7.78 2.17 -0.28
CA ILE A 47 -8.09 0.80 -0.73
C ILE A 47 -9.51 0.40 -0.29
N ARG A 48 -9.88 0.68 0.97
CA ARG A 48 -11.23 0.40 1.49
C ARG A 48 -12.31 1.15 0.70
N ARG A 49 -12.08 2.43 0.37
CA ARG A 49 -13.01 3.22 -0.44
C ARG A 49 -13.12 2.70 -1.88
N LYS A 50 -12.03 2.21 -2.48
CA LYS A 50 -12.06 1.59 -3.82
C LYS A 50 -12.93 0.33 -3.83
N LYS A 51 -12.73 -0.59 -2.87
CA LYS A 51 -13.58 -1.80 -2.72
C LYS A 51 -15.06 -1.47 -2.50
N LEU A 52 -15.37 -0.42 -1.74
CA LEU A 52 -16.76 0.03 -1.54
C LEU A 52 -17.38 0.67 -2.79
N LYS A 53 -16.60 1.41 -3.59
CA LYS A 53 -17.06 1.95 -4.88
C LYS A 53 -17.29 0.83 -5.90
N GLU A 54 -16.41 -0.17 -5.94
CA GLU A 54 -16.57 -1.36 -6.77
C GLU A 54 -17.85 -2.13 -6.42
N LYS A 55 -18.11 -2.35 -5.12
CA LYS A 55 -19.34 -2.98 -4.63
C LYS A 55 -20.61 -2.15 -4.88
N LYS A 56 -20.52 -0.81 -4.84
CA LYS A 56 -21.63 0.07 -5.22
C LYS A 56 -21.87 0.10 -6.74
N ASN A 57 -20.84 -0.13 -7.55
CA ASN A 57 -20.98 -0.16 -9.00
C ASN A 57 -21.68 -1.44 -9.50
N SER A 58 -21.66 -2.53 -8.71
CA SER A 58 -22.46 -3.73 -8.96
C SER A 58 -23.97 -3.52 -8.80
N ASN A 59 -24.41 -2.42 -8.17
CA ASN A 59 -25.84 -2.14 -7.96
C ASN A 59 -26.51 -1.50 -9.19
N TRP A 60 -25.73 -0.97 -10.15
CA TRP A 60 -26.24 -0.51 -11.44
C TRP A 60 -26.66 -1.66 -12.35
N HIS A 61 -26.06 -2.84 -12.17
CA HIS A 61 -26.42 -4.04 -12.91
C HIS A 61 -27.83 -4.55 -12.59
N TYR A 62 -28.36 -4.25 -11.38
CA TYR A 62 -29.74 -4.58 -10.99
C TYR A 62 -30.76 -3.53 -11.47
N LEU A 63 -30.34 -2.27 -11.61
CA LEU A 63 -31.21 -1.17 -12.05
C LEU A 63 -31.51 -1.18 -13.56
N LEU A 64 -30.70 -1.87 -14.37
CA LEU A 64 -30.91 -2.03 -15.82
C LEU A 64 -31.75 -3.27 -16.18
N ILE A 65 -32.16 -4.07 -15.18
CA ILE A 65 -32.92 -5.32 -15.34
C ILE A 65 -34.42 -5.13 -14.99
N ILE A 66 -34.83 -3.94 -14.54
CA ILE A 66 -36.24 -3.54 -14.33
C ILE A 66 -36.71 -2.60 -15.44
#